data_AF-A0A8T3ZTT2-F1
#
_entry.id   AF-A0A8T3ZTT2-F1
#
_cell.length_a   1.000
_cell.length_b   1.000
_cell.length_c   1.000
_cell.angle_alpha   90.00
_cell.angle_beta   90.00
_cell.angle_gamma   90.00
#
_symmetry.space_group_name_H-M   'P 1'
#
loop_
_entity.id
_entity.type
_entity.pdbx_description
1 polymer ?
#
loop_
_entity_poly.entity_id
_entity_poly.type
_entity_poly.pdbx_seq_one_letter_code
_entity_poly.pdbx_strand_id
1 'polypeptide(L)'
;MSVEKIKQKFQQAILSWYEENGRKLPWRQTTDPYKILVSEMMLQQTQVDRVIPKYNAFLEQFPTTKVLANAPTAEVLKAWSGLGYNRRALYLQNCAQAIETKQTTSRQLRRNWRQKKDQESGTMH
;
A
#
# COMPACT_ATOMS: atom_id res chain seq x y z
N MET A 1 -9.72 39.33 -10.47
CA MET A 1 -8.86 38.17 -10.84
C MET A 1 -9.77 37.02 -11.23
N SER A 2 -9.44 36.21 -12.24
CA SER A 2 -10.25 35.02 -12.57
C SER A 2 -10.17 33.98 -11.45
N VAL A 3 -11.21 33.16 -11.30
CA VAL A 3 -11.30 32.06 -10.31
C VAL A 3 -10.09 31.13 -10.41
N GLU A 4 -9.62 30.86 -11.63
CA GLU A 4 -8.45 30.02 -11.88
C GLU A 4 -7.17 30.60 -11.28
N LYS A 5 -6.96 31.92 -11.39
CA LYS A 5 -5.80 32.59 -10.77
C LYS A 5 -5.87 32.56 -9.24
N ILE A 6 -7.07 32.56 -8.65
CA ILE A 6 -7.25 32.45 -7.19
C ILE A 6 -6.90 31.03 -6.74
N LYS A 7 -7.39 30.01 -7.44
CA LYS A 7 -7.08 28.60 -7.17
C LYS A 7 -5.58 28.31 -7.22
N GLN A 8 -4.90 28.79 -8.26
CA GLN A 8 -3.45 28.60 -8.42
C GLN A 8 -2.66 29.24 -7.28
N LYS A 9 -2.99 30.50 -6.91
CA LYS A 9 -2.35 31.19 -5.78
C LYS A 9 -2.58 30.45 -4.45
N PHE A 10 -3.79 29.94 -4.24
CA PHE A 10 -4.11 29.17 -3.03
C PHE A 10 -3.30 27.87 -2.95
N GLN A 11 -3.24 27.11 -4.06
CA GLN A 11 -2.44 25.88 -4.12
C GLN A 11 -0.96 26.15 -3.86
N GLN A 12 -0.40 27.19 -4.50
CA GLN A 12 0.99 27.59 -4.30
C GLN A 12 1.27 27.92 -2.83
N ALA A 13 0.38 28.69 -2.18
CA ALA A 13 0.54 29.06 -0.78
C ALA A 13 0.53 27.85 0.16
N ILE A 14 -0.39 26.90 -0.06
CA ILE A 14 -0.46 25.67 0.73
C ILE A 14 0.78 24.78 0.52
N LEU A 15 1.25 24.65 -0.72
CA LEU A 15 2.43 23.84 -1.04
C LEU A 15 3.70 24.44 -0.42
N SER A 16 3.94 25.73 -0.59
CA SER A 16 5.11 26.40 0.00
C SER A 16 5.10 26.33 1.53
N TRP A 17 3.95 26.53 2.17
CA TRP A 17 3.85 26.35 3.62
C TRP A 17 4.14 24.90 4.03
N TYR A 18 3.64 23.92 3.28
CA TYR A 18 3.86 22.50 3.58
C TYR A 18 5.32 22.07 3.40
N GLU A 19 6.05 22.62 2.43
CA GLU A 19 7.48 22.38 2.25
C GLU A 19 8.28 22.79 3.49
N GLU A 20 7.94 23.93 4.10
CA GLU A 20 8.65 24.46 5.27
C GLU A 20 8.17 23.85 6.61
N ASN A 21 6.87 23.59 6.74
CA ASN A 21 6.22 23.26 8.03
C ASN A 21 5.68 21.82 8.11
N GLY A 22 5.81 21.05 7.04
CA GLY A 22 5.29 19.68 6.95
C GLY A 22 5.93 18.75 7.98
N ARG A 23 5.08 18.07 8.77
CA ARG A 23 5.55 17.02 9.70
C ARG A 23 6.28 15.90 8.95
N LYS A 24 7.46 15.53 9.44
CA LYS A 24 8.22 14.35 9.03
C LYS A 24 7.58 13.09 9.61
N LEU A 25 6.81 12.36 8.79
CA LEU A 25 6.15 11.11 9.18
C LEU A 25 6.74 9.96 8.35
N PRO A 26 6.93 8.74 8.91
CA PRO A 26 7.58 7.63 8.20
C PRO A 26 6.93 7.32 6.84
N TRP A 27 5.59 7.31 6.79
CA TRP A 27 4.83 7.07 5.57
C TRP A 27 4.87 8.20 4.54
N ARG A 28 5.38 9.39 4.89
CA ARG A 28 5.61 10.50 3.95
C ARG A 28 7.02 10.48 3.34
N GLN A 29 7.90 9.59 3.83
CA GLN A 29 9.27 9.46 3.36
C GLN A 29 9.45 8.27 2.41
N THR A 30 8.35 7.72 1.91
CA THR A 30 8.32 6.55 1.02
C THR A 30 7.32 6.77 -0.10
N THR A 31 7.61 6.21 -1.27
CA THR A 31 6.69 6.12 -2.41
C THR A 31 6.12 4.70 -2.59
N ASP A 32 6.50 3.78 -1.72
CA ASP A 32 6.02 2.39 -1.74
C ASP A 32 4.51 2.33 -1.45
N PRO A 33 3.68 1.87 -2.41
CA PRO A 33 2.23 1.86 -2.27
C PRO A 33 1.74 0.93 -1.14
N TYR A 34 2.46 -0.15 -0.83
CA TYR A 34 2.11 -1.03 0.28
C TYR A 34 2.26 -0.28 1.60
N LYS A 35 3.43 0.34 1.81
CA LYS A 35 3.73 1.11 3.01
C LYS A 35 2.77 2.29 3.21
N ILE A 36 2.35 2.95 2.14
CA ILE A 36 1.34 4.01 2.19
C ILE A 36 -0.04 3.43 2.57
N LEU A 37 -0.46 2.33 1.96
CA LEU A 37 -1.73 1.68 2.28
C LEU A 37 -1.82 1.25 3.76
N VAL A 38 -0.73 0.70 4.32
CA VAL A 38 -0.66 0.34 5.74
C VAL A 38 -0.90 1.57 6.62
N SER A 39 -0.21 2.69 6.36
CA SER A 39 -0.39 3.90 7.18
C SER A 39 -1.80 4.47 7.07
N GLU A 40 -2.37 4.54 5.87
CA GLU A 40 -3.72 5.06 5.67
C GLU A 40 -4.76 4.22 6.41
N MET A 41 -4.62 2.89 6.36
CA MET A 41 -5.51 1.99 7.10
C MET A 41 -5.37 2.16 8.62
N MET A 42 -4.15 2.35 9.13
CA MET A 42 -3.90 2.57 10.56
C MET A 42 -4.42 3.93 11.05
N LEU A 43 -4.30 4.99 10.25
CA LEU A 43 -4.69 6.36 10.61
C LEU A 43 -6.21 6.58 10.69
N GLN A 44 -7.01 5.64 10.19
CA GLN A 44 -8.46 5.68 10.38
C GLN A 44 -8.81 5.64 11.88
N GLN A 45 -9.45 6.71 12.37
CA GLN A 45 -9.89 6.83 13.77
C GLN A 45 -8.78 6.56 14.81
N THR A 46 -7.51 6.75 14.44
CA THR A 46 -6.36 6.52 15.34
C THR A 46 -5.39 7.69 15.22
N GLN A 47 -4.94 8.24 16.34
CA GLN A 47 -4.03 9.39 16.37
C GLN A 47 -2.63 9.02 15.87
N VAL A 48 -1.97 9.98 15.23
CA VAL A 48 -0.64 9.82 14.60
C VAL A 48 0.40 9.23 15.57
N ASP A 49 0.49 9.77 16.78
CA ASP A 49 1.52 9.37 17.76
C ASP A 49 1.39 7.91 18.18
N ARG A 50 0.16 7.38 18.16
CA ARG A 50 -0.12 5.95 18.41
C ARG A 50 0.22 5.08 17.21
N VAL A 51 0.03 5.60 15.99
CA VAL A 51 0.29 4.87 14.74
C VAL A 51 1.79 4.70 14.49
N ILE A 52 2.62 5.71 14.74
CA ILE A 52 4.07 5.66 14.43
C ILE A 52 4.76 4.38 14.92
N PRO A 53 4.73 4.01 16.22
CA PRO A 53 5.42 2.81 16.69
C PRO A 53 4.80 1.52 16.14
N LYS A 54 3.48 1.50 15.95
CA LYS A 54 2.75 0.33 15.41
C LYS A 54 3.03 0.11 13.94
N TYR A 55 3.12 1.19 13.17
CA TYR A 55 3.46 1.17 11.76
C TYR A 55 4.85 0.57 11.53
N ASN A 56 5.85 1.03 12.29
CA ASN A 56 7.22 0.54 12.18
C ASN A 56 7.29 -0.97 12.51
N ALA A 57 6.73 -1.39 13.65
CA ALA A 57 6.72 -2.80 14.06
C ALA A 57 5.95 -3.69 13.07
N PHE A 58 4.82 -3.20 12.55
CA PHE A 58 4.02 -3.95 11.58
C PHE A 58 4.77 -4.15 10.26
N LEU A 59 5.49 -3.14 9.76
CA LEU A 59 6.29 -3.26 8.54
C LEU A 59 7.57 -4.06 8.73
N GLU A 60 8.12 -4.11 9.94
CA GLU A 60 9.23 -5.01 10.26
C GLU A 60 8.76 -6.47 10.18
N GLN A 61 7.60 -6.79 10.73
CA GLN A 61 7.03 -8.15 10.71
C GLN A 61 6.46 -8.53 9.33
N PHE A 62 5.82 -7.58 8.65
CA PHE A 62 5.17 -7.77 7.36
C PHE A 62 5.70 -6.74 6.36
N PRO A 63 6.91 -6.94 5.79
CA PRO A 63 7.55 -5.93 4.94
C PRO A 63 6.94 -5.81 3.54
N THR A 64 6.12 -6.78 3.11
CA THR A 64 5.54 -6.81 1.76
C THR A 64 4.11 -7.34 1.77
N THR A 65 3.36 -7.05 0.70
CA THR A 65 2.04 -7.64 0.44
C THR A 65 2.08 -9.17 0.48
N LYS A 66 3.13 -9.79 -0.09
CA LYS A 66 3.30 -11.24 -0.10
C LYS A 66 3.45 -11.80 1.32
N VAL A 67 4.26 -11.18 2.17
CA VAL A 67 4.44 -11.66 3.55
C VAL A 67 3.13 -11.50 4.33
N LEU A 68 2.46 -10.35 4.22
CA LEU A 68 1.17 -10.13 4.89
C LEU A 68 0.07 -11.10 4.41
N ALA A 69 -0.01 -11.36 3.11
CA ALA A 69 -1.01 -12.25 2.52
C ALA A 69 -0.92 -13.69 3.04
N ASN A 70 0.31 -14.17 3.26
CA ASN A 70 0.61 -15.53 3.70
C ASN A 70 0.69 -15.69 5.22
N ALA A 71 0.71 -14.59 5.98
CA ALA A 71 0.81 -14.62 7.44
C ALA A 71 -0.44 -15.26 8.08
N PRO A 72 -0.30 -16.00 9.19
CA PRO A 72 -1.45 -16.43 9.97
C PRO A 72 -2.28 -15.24 10.45
N THR A 73 -3.60 -15.26 10.24
CA THR A 73 -4.49 -14.15 10.64
C THR A 73 -4.37 -13.78 12.13
N ALA A 74 -4.11 -14.76 12.99
CA ALA A 74 -3.88 -14.51 14.42
C ALA A 74 -2.65 -13.62 14.68
N GLU A 75 -1.57 -13.79 13.90
CA GLU A 75 -0.37 -12.95 14.02
C GLU A 75 -0.64 -11.53 13.53
N VAL A 76 -1.38 -11.38 12.44
CA VAL A 76 -1.79 -10.07 11.91
C VAL A 76 -2.63 -9.31 12.94
N LEU A 77 -3.61 -9.98 13.56
CA LEU A 77 -4.43 -9.40 14.62
C LEU A 77 -3.60 -9.03 15.86
N LYS A 78 -2.61 -9.86 16.22
CA LYS A 78 -1.69 -9.59 17.33
C LYS A 78 -0.85 -8.34 17.07
N ALA A 79 -0.28 -8.22 15.88
CA ALA A 79 0.50 -7.03 15.48
C ALA A 79 -0.36 -5.75 15.46
N TRP A 80 -1.63 -5.86 15.09
CA TRP A 80 -2.58 -4.75 15.08
C TRP A 80 -3.13 -4.36 16.47
N SER A 81 -2.95 -5.21 17.47
CA SER A 81 -3.52 -5.02 18.80
C SER A 81 -3.18 -3.65 19.39
N GLY A 82 -4.18 -2.99 19.98
CA GLY A 82 -4.05 -1.65 20.56
C GLY A 82 -4.28 -0.49 19.60
N LEU A 83 -4.53 -0.72 18.30
CA LEU A 83 -4.97 0.32 17.35
C LEU A 83 -6.49 0.50 17.30
N GLY A 84 -7.26 -0.41 17.92
CA GLY A 84 -8.72 -0.42 17.84
C GLY A 84 -9.24 -0.91 16.47
N TYR A 85 -10.51 -1.30 16.44
CA TYR A 85 -11.22 -1.83 15.28
C TYR A 85 -10.41 -2.84 14.42
N ASN A 86 -10.18 -4.03 15.00
CA ASN A 86 -9.37 -5.11 14.41
C ASN A 86 -9.79 -5.56 13.01
N ARG A 87 -11.03 -5.27 12.58
CA ARG A 87 -11.49 -5.58 11.21
C ARG A 87 -10.64 -4.89 10.14
N ARG A 88 -10.04 -3.73 10.44
CA ARG A 88 -9.10 -3.05 9.52
C ARG A 88 -7.88 -3.90 9.20
N ALA A 89 -7.35 -4.63 10.18
CA ALA A 89 -6.23 -5.56 9.98
C ALA A 89 -6.61 -6.67 9.00
N LEU A 90 -7.83 -7.22 9.15
CA LEU A 90 -8.36 -8.26 8.28
C LEU A 90 -8.61 -7.74 6.86
N TYR A 91 -9.15 -6.54 6.71
CA TYR A 91 -9.33 -5.93 5.38
C TYR A 91 -8.02 -5.66 4.68
N LEU A 92 -7.00 -5.21 5.41
CA LEU A 92 -5.65 -5.04 4.88
C LEU A 92 -5.05 -6.39 4.44
N GLN A 93 -5.20 -7.45 5.24
CA GLN A 93 -4.75 -8.79 4.89
C GLN A 93 -5.46 -9.33 3.64
N ASN A 94 -6.79 -9.22 3.59
CA ASN A 94 -7.60 -9.65 2.44
C ASN A 94 -7.22 -8.88 1.17
N CYS A 95 -6.92 -7.59 1.28
CA CYS A 95 -6.43 -6.79 0.17
C CYS A 95 -5.09 -7.32 -0.35
N ALA A 96 -4.15 -7.62 0.55
CA ALA A 96 -2.87 -8.23 0.17
C ALA A 96 -3.06 -9.58 -0.55
N GLN A 97 -3.94 -10.45 -0.05
CA GLN A 97 -4.27 -11.73 -0.68
C GLN A 97 -4.87 -11.57 -2.09
N ALA A 98 -5.77 -10.59 -2.26
CA ALA A 98 -6.36 -10.28 -3.56
C ALA A 98 -5.32 -9.78 -4.57
N ILE A 99 -4.35 -8.96 -4.11
CA ILE A 99 -3.24 -8.47 -4.94
C ILE A 99 -2.36 -9.63 -5.41
N GLU A 100 -1.96 -10.52 -4.50
CA GLU A 100 -1.08 -11.66 -4.85
C GLU A 100 -1.79 -12.66 -5.78
N THR A 101 -3.08 -12.90 -5.56
CA THR A 101 -3.91 -13.74 -6.45
C THR A 101 -3.94 -13.16 -7.86
N LYS A 102 -4.25 -11.86 -8.01
CA LYS A 102 -4.28 -11.18 -9.32
C LYS A 102 -2.93 -11.21 -10.03
N GLN A 103 -1.83 -10.94 -9.30
CA GLN A 103 -0.49 -10.98 -9.86
C GLN A 103 -0.12 -12.37 -10.39
N THR A 104 -0.51 -13.42 -9.67
CA THR A 104 -0.28 -14.82 -10.07
C THR A 104 -0.99 -15.13 -11.38
N THR A 105 -2.27 -14.77 -11.49
CA THR A 105 -3.05 -14.95 -12.73
C THR A 105 -2.44 -14.22 -13.91
N SER A 106 -2.06 -12.94 -13.76
CA SER A 106 -1.44 -12.16 -14.85
C SER A 106 -0.11 -12.75 -15.30
N ARG A 107 0.74 -13.21 -14.37
CA ARG A 107 2.01 -13.87 -14.70
C ARG A 107 1.79 -15.20 -15.43
N GLN A 108 0.82 -16.00 -14.99
CA GLN A 108 0.49 -17.28 -15.62
C GLN A 108 -0.04 -17.10 -17.05
N LEU A 109 -0.94 -16.14 -17.27
CA LEU A 109 -1.46 -15.82 -18.60
C LEU A 109 -0.34 -15.37 -19.55
N ARG A 110 0.56 -14.49 -19.11
CA ARG A 110 1.72 -14.06 -19.92
C ARG A 110 2.65 -15.22 -20.27
N ARG A 111 2.88 -16.15 -19.34
CA ARG A 111 3.71 -17.34 -19.56
C ARG A 111 3.06 -18.29 -20.56
N ASN A 112 1.78 -18.58 -20.40
CA ASN A 112 1.02 -19.47 -21.29
C ASN A 112 0.97 -18.91 -22.72
N TRP A 113 0.74 -17.60 -22.87
CA TRP A 113 0.72 -16.95 -24.18
C TRP A 113 2.08 -17.04 -24.90
N ARG A 114 3.19 -16.86 -24.16
CA ARG A 114 4.55 -16.99 -24.71
C ARG A 114 4.83 -18.41 -25.21
N GLN A 115 4.49 -19.44 -24.42
CA GLN A 115 4.67 -20.85 -24.80
C GLN A 115 3.87 -21.23 -26.05
N LYS A 116 2.62 -20.74 -26.15
CA LYS A 116 1.78 -20.97 -27.34
C LYS A 116 2.39 -20.33 -28.60
N LYS A 117 2.93 -19.12 -28.48
CA LYS A 117 3.60 -18.43 -29.59
C LYS A 117 4.85 -19.17 -30.07
N ASP A 118 5.64 -19.72 -29.15
CA ASP A 118 6.85 -20.49 -29.46
C ASP A 118 6.50 -21.85 -30.13
N GLN A 119 5.38 -22.47 -29.75
CA GLN A 119 4.87 -23.69 -30.40
C GLN A 119 4.35 -23.45 -31.82
N GLU A 120 3.63 -22.35 -32.06
CA GLU A 120 3.07 -22.01 -33.38
C GLU A 120 4.16 -21.57 -34.38
N SER A 121 5.27 -21.00 -33.90
CA SER A 121 6.40 -20.60 -34.75
C SER A 121 7.40 -21.72 -35.06
N GLY A 122 7.36 -22.85 -34.33
CA GLY A 122 8.17 -24.03 -34.60
C GLY A 122 7.61 -24.99 -35.67
N THR A 123 6.36 -24.82 -36.08
CA THR A 123 5.65 -25.67 -37.08
C THR A 123 5.75 -25.16 -38.52
N MET A 124 6.58 -24.16 -38.81
CA MET A 124 6.79 -23.57 -40.14
C MET A 124 8.20 -23.87 -40.70
N HIS A 125 8.74 -25.07 -40.44
CA HIS A 125 9.88 -25.69 -41.12
C HIS A 125 9.52 -27.15 -41.40
#